data_AF-A0A936D7Z8-F1
#
_entry.id   AF-A0A936D7Z8-F1
#
_cell.length_a   1.000
_cell.length_b   1.000
_cell.length_c   1.000
_cell.angle_alpha   90.00
_cell.angle_beta   90.00
_cell.angle_gamma   90.00
#
_symmetry.space_group_name_H-M   'P 1'
#
loop_
_entity.id
_entity.type
_entity.pdbx_description
1 polymer ?
#
loop_
_entity_poly.entity_id
_entity_poly.type
_entity_poly.pdbx_seq_one_letter_code
_entity_poly.pdbx_strand_id
1 'polypeptide(L)'
;MAIQEITDLEIVQRCAGCDRENRVALANLAVGVERAEQVEDGVVPLPECPTCRSREFLVRSPASEQAHPAQGSSGHLHRLMVDELHSQLVKKGRVVEPLVGKVAQIVTKPIATEVRARFFDTGLKLPVRAVEELQGKEPGQ
;
A
#
# COMPACT_ATOMS: atom_id res chain seq x y z
N MET A 1 8.57 -1.63 -4.60
CA MET A 1 8.25 -2.07 -3.24
C MET A 1 6.81 -2.50 -3.26
N ALA A 2 6.58 -3.71 -3.77
CA ALA A 2 5.27 -4.32 -3.64
C ALA A 2 5.02 -4.63 -2.16
N ILE A 3 3.83 -4.32 -1.66
CA ILE A 3 3.39 -4.84 -0.37
C ILE A 3 3.08 -6.32 -0.59
N GLN A 4 3.68 -7.18 0.23
CA GLN A 4 3.40 -8.61 0.24
C GLN A 4 2.33 -8.95 1.28
N GLU A 5 2.38 -8.29 2.43
CA GLU A 5 1.50 -8.59 3.56
C GLU A 5 1.24 -7.33 4.40
N ILE A 6 0.02 -7.21 4.90
CA ILE A 6 -0.37 -6.21 5.91
C ILE A 6 -0.83 -6.97 7.14
N THR A 7 -0.19 -6.69 8.28
CA THR A 7 -0.58 -7.21 9.59
C THR A 7 -1.14 -6.07 10.45
N ASP A 8 -1.54 -6.36 11.68
CA ASP A 8 -2.02 -5.33 12.61
C ASP A 8 -0.93 -4.33 13.03
N LEU A 9 0.34 -4.71 12.92
CA LEU A 9 1.50 -3.98 13.45
C LEU A 9 2.44 -3.44 12.36
N GLU A 10 2.57 -4.15 11.25
CA GLU A 10 3.55 -3.85 10.21
C GLU A 10 3.07 -4.25 8.82
N ILE A 11 3.75 -3.70 7.81
CA ILE A 11 3.71 -4.20 6.45
C ILE A 11 4.99 -4.96 6.13
N VAL A 12 4.84 -6.04 5.37
CA VAL A 12 5.94 -6.76 4.74
C VAL A 12 5.99 -6.34 3.28
N GLN A 13 7.15 -5.89 2.83
CA GLN A 13 7.35 -5.39 1.48
C GLN A 13 8.60 -5.99 0.86
N ARG A 14 8.63 -6.08 -0.46
CA ARG A 14 9.84 -6.52 -1.19
C ARG A 14 10.36 -5.39 -2.05
N CYS A 15 11.60 -4.99 -1.82
CA CYS A 15 12.22 -3.88 -2.54
C CYS A 15 12.39 -4.23 -4.02
N ALA A 16 11.97 -3.34 -4.92
CA ALA A 16 12.13 -3.57 -6.37
C ALA A 16 13.59 -3.42 -6.84
N GLY A 17 14.41 -2.66 -6.11
CA GLY A 17 15.82 -2.43 -6.47
C GLY A 17 16.76 -3.56 -6.09
N CYS A 18 16.54 -4.23 -4.95
CA CYS A 18 17.47 -5.26 -4.44
C CYS A 18 16.79 -6.56 -3.99
N ASP A 19 15.48 -6.70 -4.24
CA ASP A 19 14.68 -7.90 -3.97
C ASP A 19 14.62 -8.33 -2.48
N ARG A 20 15.15 -7.52 -1.56
CA ARG A 20 15.09 -7.80 -0.11
C ARG A 20 13.71 -7.57 0.45
N GLU A 21 13.29 -8.48 1.32
CA GLU A 21 12.15 -8.27 2.22
C GLU A 21 12.49 -7.21 3.27
N ASN A 22 11.56 -6.29 3.49
CA ASN A 22 11.62 -5.27 4.51
C ASN A 22 10.32 -5.28 5.30
N ARG A 23 10.45 -5.17 6.62
CA ARG A 23 9.33 -5.05 7.55
C ARG A 23 9.28 -3.63 8.06
N VAL A 24 8.12 -3.00 7.93
CA VAL A 24 7.92 -1.60 8.31
C VAL A 24 6.74 -1.51 9.26
N ALA A 25 7.02 -1.12 10.50
CA ALA A 25 5.97 -0.89 11.48
C ALA A 25 4.99 0.19 10.99
N LEU A 26 3.69 -0.05 11.15
CA LEU A 26 2.65 0.93 10.83
C LEU A 26 2.83 2.22 11.64
N ALA A 27 3.40 2.10 12.85
CA ALA A 27 3.77 3.22 13.71
C ALA A 27 4.92 4.09 13.16
N ASN A 28 5.56 3.69 12.06
CA ASN A 28 6.57 4.48 11.34
C ASN A 28 6.04 5.03 10.01
N LEU A 29 4.77 4.77 9.69
CA LEU A 29 4.12 5.27 8.49
C LEU A 29 3.13 6.39 8.84
N ALA A 30 2.92 7.27 7.87
CA ALA A 30 1.94 8.32 7.89
C ALA A 30 1.45 8.59 6.46
N VAL A 31 0.19 8.96 6.31
CA VAL A 31 -0.39 9.42 5.04
C VAL A 31 -0.03 10.88 4.82
N GLY A 32 0.32 11.22 3.59
CA GLY A 32 0.55 12.58 3.14
C GLY A 32 1.98 12.81 2.68
N VAL A 33 2.12 13.58 1.60
CA VAL A 33 3.40 14.16 1.18
C VAL A 33 3.19 15.64 0.95
N GLU A 34 4.01 16.47 1.60
CA GLU A 34 4.01 17.91 1.41
C GLU A 34 4.78 18.27 0.14
N ARG A 35 4.16 19.06 -0.75
CA ARG A 35 4.77 19.62 -1.96
C ARG A 35 4.38 21.09 -2.08
N ALA A 36 5.35 21.97 -1.81
CA ALA A 36 5.13 23.42 -1.82
C ALA A 36 3.92 23.81 -0.95
N GLU A 37 2.88 24.40 -1.55
CA GLU A 37 1.66 24.84 -0.84
C GLU A 37 0.56 23.76 -0.79
N GLN A 38 0.83 22.55 -1.28
CA GLN A 38 -0.14 21.46 -1.36
C GLN A 38 0.32 20.24 -0.56
N VAL A 39 -0.66 19.47 -0.07
CA VAL A 39 -0.43 18.22 0.64
C VAL A 39 -1.19 17.11 -0.05
N GLU A 40 -0.46 16.13 -0.57
CA GLU A 40 -1.01 14.99 -1.30
C GLU A 40 -1.48 13.92 -0.31
N ASP A 41 -2.76 13.94 0.04
CA ASP A 41 -3.36 13.02 1.03
C ASP A 41 -3.59 11.60 0.49
N GLY A 42 -3.40 11.37 -0.81
CA GLY A 42 -3.52 10.06 -1.46
C GLY A 42 -2.25 9.21 -1.43
N VAL A 43 -1.19 9.69 -0.79
CA VAL A 43 0.15 9.07 -0.85
C VAL A 43 0.60 8.58 0.51
N VAL A 44 1.23 7.40 0.54
CA VAL A 44 1.96 6.87 1.71
C VAL A 44 3.44 6.79 1.33
N PRO A 45 4.30 7.69 1.82
CA PRO A 45 5.74 7.57 1.63
C PRO A 45 6.27 6.36 2.42
N LEU A 46 7.09 5.54 1.76
CA LEU A 46 7.77 4.43 2.41
C LEU A 46 9.16 4.87 2.90
N PRO A 47 9.67 4.28 4.00
CA PRO A 47 11.06 4.48 4.38
C PRO A 47 12.00 3.96 3.30
N GLU A 48 13.22 4.48 3.30
CA GLU A 48 14.30 3.97 2.43
C GLU A 48 14.54 2.49 2.67
N CYS A 49 14.82 1.75 1.61
CA CYS A 49 15.35 0.40 1.75
C CYS A 49 16.64 0.46 2.57
N PRO A 50 16.76 -0.29 3.69
CA PRO A 50 17.98 -0.31 4.49
C PRO A 50 19.18 -0.90 3.74
N THR A 51 18.95 -1.66 2.66
CA THR A 51 20.01 -2.28 1.86
C THR A 51 20.48 -1.42 0.69
N CYS A 52 19.56 -1.00 -0.19
CA CYS A 52 19.92 -0.29 -1.42
C CYS A 52 19.51 1.19 -1.44
N ARG A 53 18.93 1.70 -0.34
CA ARG A 53 18.54 3.11 -0.14
C ARG A 53 17.45 3.61 -1.11
N SER A 54 16.86 2.75 -1.94
CA SER A 54 15.74 3.10 -2.81
C SER A 54 14.56 3.61 -1.99
N ARG A 55 13.97 4.73 -2.43
CA ARG A 55 12.74 5.33 -1.87
C ARG A 55 11.59 5.09 -2.82
N GLU A 56 10.42 4.82 -2.25
CA GLU A 56 9.21 4.59 -3.01
C GLU A 56 7.99 5.19 -2.31
N PHE A 57 6.92 5.37 -3.08
CA PHE A 57 5.66 5.95 -2.63
C PHE A 57 4.54 5.02 -3.06
N LEU A 58 3.62 4.76 -2.14
CA LEU A 58 2.38 4.06 -2.46
C LEU A 58 1.30 5.10 -2.73
N VAL A 59 0.56 4.91 -3.81
CA VAL A 59 -0.49 5.84 -4.23
C VAL A 59 -1.82 5.12 -4.16
N ARG A 60 -2.75 5.63 -3.36
CA ARG A 60 -4.14 5.14 -3.31
C ARG A 60 -4.83 5.36 -4.65
N SER A 61 -5.71 4.46 -5.04
CA SER A 61 -6.63 4.64 -6.18
C SER A 61 -7.41 5.96 -6.05
N PRO A 62 -7.62 6.74 -7.11
CA PRO A 62 -8.47 7.93 -7.06
C PRO A 62 -9.92 7.57 -6.71
N ALA A 63 -10.70 8.57 -6.27
CA ALA A 63 -12.11 8.37 -5.92
C ALA A 63 -12.94 7.87 -7.13
N SER A 64 -12.66 8.42 -8.32
CA SER A 64 -13.31 8.12 -9.60
C SER A 64 -12.73 6.91 -10.33
N GLU A 65 -11.91 6.09 -9.67
CA GLU A 65 -11.28 4.91 -10.30
C GLU A 65 -12.35 3.95 -10.85
N GLN A 66 -12.20 3.57 -12.11
CA GLN A 66 -13.04 2.58 -12.76
C GLN A 66 -12.68 1.17 -12.27
N ALA A 67 -13.58 0.19 -12.48
CA ALA A 67 -13.27 -1.19 -12.15
C ALA A 67 -12.00 -1.65 -12.89
N HIS A 68 -11.07 -2.28 -12.17
CA HIS A 68 -9.82 -2.74 -12.76
C HIS A 68 -10.09 -3.71 -13.93
N PRO A 69 -9.49 -3.52 -15.11
CA PRO A 69 -9.83 -4.26 -16.32
C PRO A 69 -9.52 -5.76 -16.22
N ALA A 70 -8.57 -6.14 -15.38
CA ALA A 70 -8.23 -7.53 -15.05
C ALA A 70 -8.42 -7.78 -13.56
N GLN A 71 -9.64 -8.09 -13.13
CA GLN A 71 -9.90 -8.41 -11.72
C GLN A 71 -9.13 -9.66 -11.30
N GLY A 72 -8.47 -9.57 -10.14
CA GLY A 72 -7.66 -10.64 -9.56
C GLY A 72 -6.21 -10.70 -10.06
N SER A 73 -5.80 -9.82 -10.98
CA SER A 73 -4.39 -9.73 -11.37
C SER A 73 -3.51 -9.23 -10.22
N SER A 74 -2.20 -9.46 -10.32
CA SER A 74 -1.22 -9.04 -9.31
C SER A 74 -1.24 -7.53 -9.06
N GLY A 75 -1.40 -6.73 -10.11
CA GLY A 75 -1.60 -5.28 -10.00
C GLY A 75 -2.91 -4.89 -9.31
N HIS A 76 -4.01 -5.60 -9.60
CA HIS A 76 -5.29 -5.39 -8.93
C HIS A 76 -5.21 -5.70 -7.43
N LEU A 77 -4.65 -6.86 -7.07
CA LEU A 77 -4.51 -7.28 -5.68
C LEU A 77 -3.60 -6.33 -4.90
N HIS A 78 -2.46 -5.94 -5.48
CA HIS A 78 -1.56 -4.97 -4.86
C HIS A 78 -2.24 -3.62 -4.66
N ARG A 79 -3.04 -3.17 -5.63
CA ARG A 79 -3.81 -1.92 -5.49
C ARG A 79 -4.77 -1.97 -4.31
N LEU A 80 -5.53 -3.06 -4.16
CA LEU A 80 -6.43 -3.25 -3.03
C LEU A 80 -5.69 -3.17 -1.69
N MET A 81 -4.49 -3.77 -1.61
CA MET A 81 -3.67 -3.69 -0.40
C MET A 81 -3.17 -2.28 -0.12
N VAL A 82 -2.79 -1.51 -1.14
CA VAL A 82 -2.39 -0.10 -0.96
C VAL A 82 -3.57 0.74 -0.44
N ASP A 83 -4.77 0.54 -1.02
CA ASP A 83 -5.97 1.26 -0.61
C ASP A 83 -6.38 0.91 0.84
N GLU A 84 -6.25 -0.36 1.22
CA GLU A 84 -6.48 -0.82 2.60
C GLU A 84 -5.47 -0.23 3.58
N LEU A 85 -4.17 -0.29 3.27
CA LEU A 85 -3.11 0.28 4.11
C LEU A 85 -3.36 1.77 4.36
N HIS A 86 -3.63 2.53 3.30
CA HIS A 86 -3.94 3.95 3.39
C HIS A 86 -5.13 4.18 4.33
N SER A 87 -6.22 3.44 4.13
CA SER A 87 -7.43 3.53 4.95
C SER A 87 -7.16 3.21 6.43
N GLN A 88 -6.33 2.21 6.72
CA GLN A 88 -5.94 1.87 8.10
C GLN A 88 -5.11 2.97 8.76
N LEU A 89 -4.18 3.59 8.02
CA LEU A 89 -3.37 4.70 8.54
C LEU A 89 -4.25 5.93 8.84
N VAL A 90 -5.14 6.32 7.92
CA VAL A 90 -6.10 7.43 8.14
C VAL A 90 -6.97 7.13 9.37
N LYS A 91 -7.54 5.93 9.47
CA LYS A 91 -8.38 5.53 10.61
C LYS A 91 -7.63 5.58 11.95
N LYS A 92 -6.34 5.29 11.95
CA LYS A 92 -5.45 5.39 13.13
C LYS A 92 -4.94 6.83 13.38
N GLY A 93 -5.39 7.82 12.61
CA GLY A 93 -4.92 9.22 12.71
C GLY A 93 -3.45 9.39 12.29
N ARG A 94 -2.89 8.43 11.55
CA ARG A 94 -1.49 8.41 11.12
C ARG A 94 -1.36 9.21 9.83
N VAL A 95 -1.30 10.53 9.98
CA VAL A 95 -1.18 11.49 8.89
C VAL A 95 -0.05 12.47 9.19
N VAL A 96 0.50 13.13 8.17
CA VAL A 96 1.46 14.23 8.35
C VAL A 96 0.79 15.41 9.04
N GLU A 97 1.59 16.26 9.70
CA GLU A 97 1.11 17.35 10.57
C GLU A 97 0.04 18.24 9.92
N PRO A 98 0.18 18.69 8.64
CA PRO A 98 -0.85 19.51 8.00
C PRO A 98 -2.23 18.87 7.83
N LEU A 99 -2.33 17.54 7.96
CA LEU A 99 -3.56 16.76 7.78
C LEU A 99 -4.25 16.38 9.09
N VAL A 100 -3.63 16.59 10.27
CA VAL A 100 -4.15 16.13 11.57
C VAL A 100 -5.57 16.64 11.84
N GLY A 101 -5.86 17.90 11.52
CA GLY A 101 -7.21 18.50 11.65
C GLY A 101 -8.18 18.18 10.51
N LYS A 102 -7.74 17.44 9.48
CA LYS A 102 -8.47 17.19 8.23
C LYS A 102 -8.72 15.70 7.97
N VAL A 103 -8.37 14.81 8.90
CA VAL A 103 -8.49 13.35 8.76
C VAL A 103 -9.87 12.92 8.25
N ALA A 104 -10.96 13.54 8.75
CA ALA A 104 -12.33 13.22 8.35
C ALA A 104 -12.67 13.60 6.89
N GLN A 105 -11.86 14.46 6.27
CA GLN A 105 -12.02 14.91 4.88
C GLN A 105 -11.20 14.06 3.91
N ILE A 106 -10.26 13.25 4.41
CA ILE A 106 -9.41 12.41 3.58
C ILE A 106 -10.23 11.26 3.00
N VAL A 107 -10.19 11.13 1.67
CA VAL A 107 -10.86 10.04 0.97
C VAL A 107 -10.14 8.72 1.25
N THR A 108 -10.87 7.75 1.80
CA THR A 108 -10.40 6.39 2.04
C THR A 108 -11.15 5.40 1.17
N LYS A 109 -10.54 4.25 0.87
CA LYS A 109 -11.12 3.17 0.05
C LYS A 109 -10.77 1.81 0.68
N PRO A 110 -11.30 1.48 1.87
CA PRO A 110 -11.05 0.16 2.46
C PRO A 110 -11.55 -0.95 1.54
N ILE A 111 -10.94 -2.13 1.61
CA ILE A 111 -11.39 -3.26 0.80
C ILE A 111 -12.80 -3.65 1.26
N ALA A 112 -13.74 -3.68 0.32
CA ALA A 112 -15.10 -4.14 0.58
C ALA A 112 -15.10 -5.58 1.14
N THR A 113 -15.99 -5.88 2.08
CA THR A 113 -16.01 -7.16 2.81
C THR A 113 -16.07 -8.37 1.88
N GLU A 114 -16.87 -8.29 0.81
CA GLU A 114 -17.05 -9.36 -0.18
C GLU A 114 -15.77 -9.56 -1.02
N VAL A 115 -15.11 -8.47 -1.38
CA VAL A 115 -13.84 -8.48 -2.12
C VAL A 115 -12.73 -9.05 -1.24
N ARG A 116 -12.70 -8.67 0.04
CA ARG A 116 -11.76 -9.19 1.02
C ARG A 116 -11.97 -10.70 1.22
N ALA A 117 -13.20 -11.16 1.39
CA ALA A 117 -13.51 -12.58 1.51
C ALA A 117 -13.14 -13.38 0.25
N ARG A 118 -13.22 -12.75 -0.94
CA ARG A 118 -12.89 -13.41 -2.21
C ARG A 118 -11.38 -13.55 -2.46
N PHE A 119 -10.60 -12.53 -2.12
CA PHE A 119 -9.18 -12.45 -2.52
C PHE A 119 -8.18 -12.52 -1.36
N PHE A 120 -8.64 -12.34 -0.12
CA PHE A 120 -7.82 -12.22 1.09
C PHE A 120 -8.46 -12.98 2.28
N ASP A 121 -8.96 -14.19 2.01
CA ASP A 121 -9.64 -15.06 2.97
C ASP A 121 -8.73 -15.55 4.11
N THR A 122 -7.43 -15.63 3.84
CA THR A 122 -6.37 -16.07 4.77
C THR A 122 -5.58 -14.90 5.37
N GLY A 123 -6.08 -13.67 5.21
CA GLY A 123 -5.42 -12.44 5.65
C GLY A 123 -5.02 -11.54 4.48
N LEU A 124 -4.57 -10.33 4.79
CA LEU A 124 -4.14 -9.35 3.79
C LEU A 124 -2.74 -9.68 3.28
N LYS A 125 -2.64 -10.75 2.49
CA LYS A 125 -1.39 -11.27 1.95
C LYS A 125 -1.53 -11.56 0.45
N LEU A 126 -0.56 -11.11 -0.34
CA LEU A 126 -0.48 -11.47 -1.75
C LEU A 126 -0.05 -12.95 -1.91
N PRO A 127 -0.61 -13.66 -2.90
CA PRO A 127 -0.04 -14.92 -3.36
C PRO A 127 1.42 -14.75 -3.78
N VAL A 128 2.27 -15.74 -3.53
CA VAL A 128 3.71 -15.73 -3.90
C VAL A 128 3.89 -15.37 -5.38
N ARG A 129 3.11 -16.00 -6.25
CA ARG A 129 3.11 -15.71 -7.68
C ARG A 129 2.81 -14.25 -8.00
N ALA A 130 1.88 -13.63 -7.28
CA ALA A 130 1.55 -12.22 -7.49
C ALA A 130 2.71 -11.30 -7.10
N VAL A 131 3.43 -11.64 -6.02
CA VAL A 131 4.65 -10.94 -5.63
C VAL A 131 5.72 -11.06 -6.71
N GLU A 132 5.95 -12.25 -7.26
CA GLU A 132 6.95 -12.49 -8.32
C GLU A 132 6.64 -11.70 -9.59
N GLU A 133 5.38 -11.73 -10.04
CA GLU A 133 4.92 -10.96 -11.20
C GLU A 133 5.13 -9.44 -10.99
N LEU A 134 4.89 -8.93 -9.77
CA LEU A 134 5.14 -7.52 -9.43
C LEU A 134 6.63 -7.16 -9.35
N GLN A 135 7.52 -8.15 -9.16
CA GLN A 135 8.96 -7.97 -9.22
C GLN A 135 9.52 -8.11 -10.65
N GLY A 136 8.66 -8.37 -11.63
CA GLY A 136 9.10 -8.64 -13.00
C GLY A 136 9.87 -9.95 -13.13
N LYS A 137 9.69 -10.90 -12.21
CA LYS A 137 10.27 -12.23 -12.32
C LYS A 137 9.44 -13.08 -13.27
N GLU A 138 10.10 -13.79 -14.18
CA GLU A 138 9.41 -14.73 -15.07
C GLU A 138 8.86 -15.92 -14.26
N PRO A 139 7.67 -16.46 -14.60
CA PRO A 139 7.11 -17.59 -13.89
C PRO A 139 7.97 -18.84 -14.09
N GLY A 140 8.53 -19.38 -12.99
CA GLY A 140 9.19 -20.68 -12.97
C GLY A 140 10.73 -20.68 -12.92
N GLN A 141 11.37 -19.62 -12.42
CA GLN A 141 12.80 -19.60 -12.11
C GLN A 141 13.09 -19.68 -10.60
#